data_AF-A0AAV9G8Z0-F1
#
_entry.id   AF-A0AAV9G8Z0-F1
#
_cell.length_a   1.000
_cell.length_b   1.000
_cell.length_c   1.000
_cell.angle_alpha   90.00
_cell.angle_beta   90.00
_cell.angle_gamma   90.00
#
_symmetry.space_group_name_H-M   'P 1'
#
loop_
_entity.id
_entity.type
_entity.pdbx_description
1 polymer ?
#
loop_
_entity_poly.entity_id
_entity_poly.type
_entity_poly.pdbx_seq_one_letter_code
_entity_poly.pdbx_strand_id
1 'polypeptide(L)'
;MAKPGGWNKHGLHFSDNNDEVRFFELESIGAEELPADSSQSDSILFAQRTAKIQLIETRDKPQFHRNISAGIRATKSFVETTYLSWGMPANFLDKVCKPRALPWFAYRVEEASPGELKAVDVCARWGPGHDAFVIMFGRYDIQRSNLKAFLSSRTVLGDVSMLALLNTHAAVLHEHPLQLVGLLLGLCESYVDSDAQEQNRKNLEFGAMLGLQDLEWLKSWDIDPSTSLDKSKAIYAAYDSTNWLNKACEELISIGKQYLLLVQYLETHYHVIIPREEVQDALLRSELHRHMLVYLERMLRSQFDSYNNFLARQESKYSARIAEASYNDSLSMKTISYLTMVFFPITFVSAIFSTTIFDFQQWDTASSSTGVISPGWWVFVLSCGLVTVMTLGLWRLWQWTVERQRQLASSRQADLEKASLSNPGSERQS
;
A
#
# COMPACT_ATOMS: atom_id res chain seq x y z
N MET A 1 1.76 -3.12 -5.64
CA MET A 1 0.71 -2.15 -6.01
C MET A 1 -0.63 -2.71 -5.56
N ALA A 2 -1.14 -2.23 -4.43
CA ALA A 2 -2.55 -2.43 -4.10
C ALA A 2 -3.37 -1.82 -5.24
N LYS A 3 -4.27 -2.60 -5.84
CA LYS A 3 -5.18 -2.07 -6.86
C LYS A 3 -5.97 -0.94 -6.21
N PRO A 4 -6.29 0.15 -6.92
CA PRO A 4 -7.15 1.19 -6.37
C PRO A 4 -8.42 0.50 -5.85
N GLY A 5 -8.56 0.48 -4.53
CA GLY A 5 -9.75 0.09 -3.79
C GLY A 5 -10.88 1.00 -4.20
N GLY A 6 -11.48 0.70 -5.34
CA GLY A 6 -12.88 1.01 -5.55
C GLY A 6 -13.68 0.14 -4.61
N TRP A 7 -14.78 0.69 -4.12
CA TRP A 7 -15.85 -0.01 -3.43
C TRP A 7 -16.04 -1.41 -4.02
N ASN A 8 -16.04 -2.43 -3.15
CA ASN A 8 -16.03 -3.87 -3.43
C ASN A 8 -16.45 -4.26 -4.87
N LYS A 9 -15.68 -5.14 -5.52
CA LYS A 9 -16.00 -5.68 -6.86
C LYS A 9 -17.44 -6.19 -6.97
N HIS A 10 -18.03 -6.63 -5.86
CA HIS A 10 -19.35 -7.23 -5.77
C HIS A 10 -20.50 -6.23 -5.47
N GLY A 11 -20.21 -4.93 -5.34
CA GLY A 11 -21.22 -3.90 -5.03
C GLY A 11 -21.39 -3.64 -3.54
N LEU A 12 -22.44 -2.89 -3.21
CA LEU A 12 -22.83 -2.56 -1.84
C LEU A 12 -23.37 -3.80 -1.11
N HIS A 13 -22.87 -4.06 0.09
CA HIS A 13 -23.39 -5.14 0.94
C HIS A 13 -24.66 -4.67 1.65
N PHE A 14 -25.75 -5.43 1.52
CA PHE A 14 -27.01 -5.18 2.24
C PHE A 14 -27.14 -6.19 3.39
N SER A 15 -27.78 -5.79 4.49
CA SER A 15 -28.06 -6.69 5.62
C SER A 15 -29.29 -7.54 5.35
N ASP A 16 -29.36 -8.75 5.91
CA ASP A 16 -30.56 -9.60 5.84
C ASP A 16 -31.67 -9.11 6.80
N ASN A 17 -31.31 -8.37 7.85
CA ASN A 17 -32.21 -7.80 8.85
C ASN A 17 -32.11 -6.27 8.94
N ASN A 18 -33.18 -5.63 9.42
CA ASN A 18 -33.30 -4.17 9.64
C ASN A 18 -33.09 -3.75 11.11
N ASP A 19 -32.55 -4.62 11.97
CA ASP A 19 -32.46 -4.39 13.43
C ASP A 19 -31.54 -3.21 13.84
N GLU A 20 -30.72 -2.72 12.92
CA GLU A 20 -29.77 -1.61 13.14
C GLU A 20 -30.21 -0.29 12.48
N VAL A 21 -31.45 -0.22 11.96
CA VAL A 21 -32.01 1.00 11.38
C VAL A 21 -32.57 1.89 12.50
N ARG A 22 -32.14 3.15 12.52
CA ARG A 22 -32.62 4.18 13.45
C ARG A 22 -33.33 5.29 12.70
N PHE A 23 -34.36 5.84 13.31
CA PHE A 23 -35.18 6.90 12.74
C PHE A 23 -35.11 8.13 13.62
N PHE A 24 -34.77 9.26 13.02
CA PHE A 24 -34.72 10.55 13.70
C PHE A 24 -35.67 11.52 12.99
N GLU A 25 -36.48 12.22 13.77
CA GLU A 25 -37.32 13.32 13.29
C GLU A 25 -36.90 14.61 13.98
N LEU A 26 -36.66 15.66 13.19
CA LEU A 26 -36.46 17.01 13.70
C LEU A 26 -37.74 17.81 13.52
N GLU A 27 -38.35 18.20 14.63
CA GLU A 27 -39.47 19.13 14.68
C GLU A 27 -39.03 20.54 15.14
N SER A 28 -39.98 21.43 15.38
CA SER A 28 -39.73 22.82 15.76
C SER A 28 -39.08 23.02 17.15
N ILE A 29 -39.17 22.01 18.05
CA ILE A 29 -38.76 22.12 19.46
C ILE A 29 -37.53 21.24 19.77
N GLY A 30 -37.16 20.31 18.90
CA GLY A 30 -36.02 19.41 19.09
C GLY A 30 -36.06 18.19 18.17
N ALA A 31 -35.01 17.37 18.24
CA ALA A 31 -34.89 16.09 17.54
C ALA A 31 -35.24 14.93 18.48
N GLU A 32 -36.08 14.01 18.00
CA GLU A 32 -36.48 12.79 18.70
C GLU A 32 -36.04 11.54 17.92
N GLU A 33 -35.60 10.50 18.63
CA GLU A 33 -35.33 9.18 18.07
C GLU A 33 -36.58 8.31 18.22
N LEU A 34 -37.11 7.81 17.11
CA LEU A 34 -38.32 6.99 17.11
C LEU A 34 -37.98 5.51 17.37
N PRO A 35 -38.83 4.79 18.14
CA PRO A 35 -38.62 3.37 18.40
C PRO A 35 -38.74 2.54 17.11
N ALA A 36 -37.74 1.71 16.85
CA ALA A 36 -37.61 0.87 15.66
C ALA A 36 -38.42 -0.45 15.75
N ASP A 37 -39.67 -0.40 16.23
CA ASP A 37 -40.50 -1.61 16.28
C ASP A 37 -40.84 -2.06 14.84
N SER A 38 -40.51 -3.31 14.53
CA SER A 38 -40.60 -3.93 13.20
C SER A 38 -42.01 -3.97 12.58
N SER A 39 -43.04 -3.66 13.36
CA SER A 39 -44.43 -3.50 12.90
C SER A 39 -44.80 -2.05 12.51
N GLN A 40 -43.94 -1.07 12.83
CA GLN A 40 -44.15 0.35 12.55
C GLN A 40 -43.24 0.91 11.45
N SER A 41 -42.26 0.16 10.95
CA SER A 41 -41.33 0.63 9.90
C SER A 41 -42.05 1.04 8.61
N ASP A 42 -43.07 0.27 8.18
CA ASP A 42 -43.91 0.65 7.06
C ASP A 42 -44.78 1.87 7.39
N SER A 43 -45.38 1.95 8.57
CA SER A 43 -46.21 3.09 8.94
C SER A 43 -45.41 4.38 9.16
N ILE A 44 -44.13 4.32 9.56
CA ILE A 44 -43.22 5.48 9.69
C ILE A 44 -42.76 5.96 8.30
N LEU A 45 -42.48 5.05 7.36
CA LEU A 45 -42.14 5.40 5.97
C LEU A 45 -43.32 6.08 5.24
N PHE A 46 -44.55 5.70 5.55
CA PHE A 46 -45.77 6.21 4.92
C PHE A 46 -46.50 7.30 5.72
N ALA A 47 -46.20 7.48 7.00
CA ALA A 47 -46.79 8.56 7.78
C ALA A 47 -46.27 9.90 7.22
N GLN A 48 -47.20 10.67 6.64
CA GLN A 48 -47.00 12.07 6.26
C GLN A 48 -46.84 12.93 7.53
N ARG A 49 -45.81 12.66 8.33
CA ARG A 49 -45.46 13.51 9.47
C ARG A 49 -44.86 14.80 8.93
N THR A 50 -45.27 15.91 9.52
CA THR A 50 -44.90 17.28 9.14
C THR A 50 -43.53 17.69 9.67
N ALA A 51 -42.67 16.72 10.01
CA ALA A 51 -41.32 16.98 10.50
C ALA A 51 -40.50 17.73 9.44
N LYS A 52 -39.59 18.60 9.88
CA LYS A 52 -38.70 19.37 8.98
C LYS A 52 -37.60 18.50 8.41
N ILE A 53 -37.07 17.56 9.20
CA ILE A 53 -36.09 16.58 8.74
C ILE A 53 -36.53 15.19 9.19
N GLN A 54 -36.54 14.25 8.25
CA GLN A 54 -36.68 12.82 8.51
C GLN A 54 -35.37 12.15 8.11
N LEU A 55 -34.62 11.65 9.08
CA LEU A 55 -33.34 11.01 8.87
C LEU A 55 -33.43 9.53 9.25
N ILE A 56 -33.09 8.68 8.29
CA ILE A 56 -32.89 7.24 8.51
C ILE A 56 -31.40 7.00 8.59
N GLU A 57 -30.93 6.49 9.73
CA GLU A 57 -29.53 6.17 9.94
C GLU A 57 -29.34 4.65 10.01
N THR A 58 -28.30 4.17 9.35
CA THR A 58 -27.77 2.83 9.51
C THR A 58 -26.30 2.91 9.91
N ARG A 59 -25.96 2.32 11.06
CA ARG A 59 -24.57 2.27 11.54
C ARG A 59 -24.05 0.85 11.56
N ASP A 60 -22.85 0.67 11.03
CA ASP A 60 -22.15 -0.59 11.13
C ASP A 60 -21.26 -0.61 12.39
N LYS A 61 -21.54 -1.51 13.33
CA LYS A 61 -20.71 -1.65 14.54
C LYS A 61 -19.35 -2.26 14.17
N PRO A 62 -18.24 -1.77 14.76
CA PRO A 62 -16.89 -2.24 14.41
C PRO A 62 -16.63 -3.72 14.74
N GLN A 63 -17.51 -4.38 15.49
CA GLN A 63 -17.20 -5.65 16.16
C GLN A 63 -17.50 -6.92 15.37
N PHE A 64 -18.29 -6.91 14.28
CA PHE A 64 -18.95 -8.16 13.86
C PHE A 64 -18.59 -8.84 12.54
N HIS A 65 -17.89 -8.25 11.55
CA HIS A 65 -17.62 -8.98 10.30
C HIS A 65 -16.19 -8.77 9.76
N ARG A 66 -15.47 -9.89 9.59
CA ARG A 66 -14.17 -9.98 8.88
C ARG A 66 -14.26 -9.65 7.38
N ASN A 67 -15.46 -9.44 6.83
CA ASN A 67 -15.67 -9.03 5.45
C ASN A 67 -15.66 -7.50 5.34
N ILE A 68 -14.51 -6.99 4.89
CA ILE A 68 -14.16 -5.60 4.63
C ILE A 68 -14.95 -5.12 3.40
N SER A 69 -16.24 -4.85 3.55
CA SER A 69 -17.04 -4.28 2.45
C SER A 69 -17.93 -3.15 2.93
N ALA A 70 -17.82 -2.01 2.26
CA ALA A 70 -18.77 -0.93 2.43
C ALA A 70 -20.21 -1.37 2.09
N GLY A 71 -21.13 -1.06 3.00
CA GLY A 71 -22.47 -1.66 3.04
C GLY A 71 -23.53 -0.72 3.61
N ILE A 72 -24.79 -1.01 3.32
CA ILE A 72 -25.95 -0.41 3.99
C ILE A 72 -26.51 -1.48 4.94
N ARG A 73 -26.60 -1.19 6.24
CA ARG A 73 -27.16 -2.11 7.25
C ARG A 73 -28.69 -2.09 7.25
N ALA A 74 -29.26 -2.26 6.07
CA ALA A 74 -30.68 -2.48 5.85
C ALA A 74 -30.85 -3.45 4.68
N THR A 75 -32.01 -4.11 4.65
CA THR A 75 -32.40 -4.95 3.53
C THR A 75 -32.50 -4.14 2.25
N LYS A 76 -32.07 -4.74 1.13
CA LYS A 76 -32.15 -4.09 -0.18
C LYS A 76 -33.59 -3.68 -0.52
N SER A 77 -34.55 -4.53 -0.19
CA SER A 77 -35.98 -4.25 -0.34
C SER A 77 -36.41 -3.01 0.43
N PHE A 78 -35.96 -2.84 1.68
CA PHE A 78 -36.28 -1.65 2.49
C PHE A 78 -35.71 -0.37 1.90
N VAL A 79 -34.47 -0.40 1.41
CA VAL A 79 -33.86 0.77 0.75
C VAL A 79 -34.63 1.12 -0.52
N GLU A 80 -35.00 0.12 -1.34
CA GLU A 80 -35.78 0.32 -2.55
C GLU A 80 -37.20 0.85 -2.26
N THR A 81 -37.90 0.33 -1.24
CA THR A 81 -39.24 0.83 -0.87
C THR A 81 -39.19 2.26 -0.34
N THR A 82 -38.19 2.59 0.48
CA THR A 82 -37.94 3.95 0.97
C THR A 82 -37.65 4.90 -0.20
N TYR A 83 -36.83 4.45 -1.14
CA TYR A 83 -36.46 5.22 -2.31
C TYR A 83 -37.65 5.51 -3.23
N LEU A 84 -38.51 4.50 -3.44
CA LEU A 84 -39.75 4.62 -4.21
C LEU A 84 -40.78 5.52 -3.50
N SER A 85 -40.89 5.45 -2.18
CA SER A 85 -41.84 6.28 -1.42
C SER A 85 -41.47 7.77 -1.45
N TRP A 86 -40.18 8.09 -1.61
CA TRP A 86 -39.70 9.46 -1.79
C TRP A 86 -39.81 9.96 -3.23
N GLY A 87 -40.26 9.13 -4.17
CA GLY A 87 -40.46 9.51 -5.58
C GLY A 87 -39.16 9.85 -6.31
N MET A 88 -38.02 9.34 -5.86
CA MET A 88 -36.72 9.56 -6.50
C MET A 88 -36.55 8.59 -7.70
N PRO A 89 -35.81 8.99 -8.76
CA PRO A 89 -35.69 8.17 -9.98
C PRO A 89 -34.73 6.98 -9.81
N ALA A 90 -35.14 5.75 -10.15
CA ALA A 90 -34.32 4.53 -9.97
C ALA A 90 -32.86 4.65 -10.46
N ASN A 91 -32.64 5.35 -11.59
CA ASN A 91 -31.30 5.62 -12.15
C ASN A 91 -30.33 6.32 -11.18
N PHE A 92 -30.84 7.06 -10.20
CA PHE A 92 -30.03 7.82 -9.24
C PHE A 92 -29.64 6.95 -8.04
N LEU A 93 -30.48 6.00 -7.62
CA LEU A 93 -30.09 4.94 -6.68
C LEU A 93 -29.04 4.01 -7.30
N ASP A 94 -29.20 3.62 -8.57
CA ASP A 94 -28.24 2.77 -9.28
C ASP A 94 -26.83 3.40 -9.33
N LYS A 95 -26.75 4.72 -9.45
CA LYS A 95 -25.47 5.45 -9.39
C LYS A 95 -24.82 5.34 -7.99
N VAL A 96 -25.62 5.44 -6.93
CA VAL A 96 -25.16 5.25 -5.54
C VAL A 96 -24.84 3.78 -5.26
N CYS A 97 -25.52 2.83 -5.88
CA CYS A 97 -25.29 1.40 -5.68
C CYS A 97 -24.20 0.80 -6.58
N LYS A 98 -23.67 1.58 -7.54
CA LYS A 98 -22.75 1.09 -8.56
C LYS A 98 -21.45 0.52 -7.94
N PRO A 99 -21.08 -0.73 -8.27
CA PRO A 99 -19.82 -1.33 -7.83
C PRO A 99 -18.63 -0.53 -8.36
N ARG A 100 -17.58 -0.38 -7.53
CA ARG A 100 -16.35 0.34 -7.85
C ARG A 100 -16.53 1.82 -8.23
N ALA A 101 -17.70 2.40 -7.97
CA ALA A 101 -17.89 3.83 -8.16
C ALA A 101 -17.00 4.59 -7.18
N LEU A 102 -16.40 5.66 -7.69
CA LEU A 102 -15.62 6.60 -6.90
C LEU A 102 -16.56 7.41 -5.99
N PRO A 103 -16.03 7.93 -4.87
CA PRO A 103 -16.65 9.02 -4.12
C PRO A 103 -17.09 10.15 -5.04
N TRP A 104 -18.28 10.66 -4.78
CA TRP A 104 -19.04 11.44 -5.75
C TRP A 104 -20.15 12.22 -5.03
N PHE A 105 -20.47 13.42 -5.53
CA PHE A 105 -21.69 14.15 -5.21
C PHE A 105 -22.53 14.38 -6.46
N ALA A 106 -23.81 14.01 -6.42
CA ALA A 106 -24.77 14.34 -7.47
C ALA A 106 -25.98 15.01 -6.85
N TYR A 107 -26.57 15.87 -7.66
CA TYR A 107 -27.86 16.44 -7.36
C TYR A 107 -28.75 16.38 -8.61
N ARG A 108 -30.05 16.39 -8.37
CA ARG A 108 -31.06 16.58 -9.42
C ARG A 108 -32.06 17.60 -8.91
N VAL A 109 -32.39 18.53 -9.77
CA VAL A 109 -33.41 19.54 -9.53
C VAL A 109 -34.70 19.11 -10.22
N GLU A 110 -35.80 19.03 -9.47
CA GLU A 110 -37.15 18.79 -9.98
C GLU A 110 -37.92 20.12 -10.01
N GLU A 111 -38.37 20.51 -11.20
CA GLU A 111 -39.18 21.70 -11.41
C GLU A 111 -40.67 21.33 -11.48
N ALA A 112 -41.53 22.10 -10.83
CA ALA A 112 -42.99 21.96 -10.93
C ALA A 112 -43.51 22.61 -12.22
N SER A 113 -42.94 23.76 -12.55
CA SER A 113 -43.19 24.58 -13.73
C SER A 113 -41.85 25.26 -14.12
N PRO A 114 -41.65 25.73 -15.37
CA PRO A 114 -40.37 26.31 -15.77
C PRO A 114 -40.04 27.54 -14.90
N GLY A 115 -38.99 27.41 -14.08
CA GLY A 115 -38.57 28.43 -13.10
C GLY A 115 -39.12 28.24 -11.67
N GLU A 116 -40.00 27.25 -11.43
CA GLU A 116 -40.54 26.95 -10.11
C GLU A 116 -39.97 25.64 -9.57
N LEU A 117 -39.20 25.74 -8.49
CA LEU A 117 -38.49 24.63 -7.89
C LEU A 117 -39.41 23.81 -6.99
N LYS A 118 -39.57 22.51 -7.29
CA LYS A 118 -40.38 21.58 -6.49
C LYS A 118 -39.54 20.88 -5.43
N ALA A 119 -38.47 20.23 -5.86
CA ALA A 119 -37.61 19.44 -4.99
C ALA A 119 -36.17 19.39 -5.50
N VAL A 120 -35.24 19.12 -4.58
CA VAL A 120 -33.84 18.87 -4.87
C VAL A 120 -33.46 17.51 -4.30
N ASP A 121 -33.11 16.60 -5.18
CA ASP A 121 -32.53 15.31 -4.82
C ASP A 121 -31.01 15.50 -4.68
N VAL A 122 -30.43 15.02 -3.58
CA VAL A 122 -28.99 15.02 -3.34
C VAL A 122 -28.52 13.62 -2.99
N CYS A 123 -27.33 13.26 -3.49
CA CYS A 123 -26.60 12.10 -3.01
C CYS A 123 -25.12 12.41 -2.91
N ALA A 124 -24.51 11.92 -1.85
CA ALA A 124 -23.11 12.08 -1.55
C ALA A 124 -22.56 10.74 -1.11
N ARG A 125 -21.33 10.47 -1.51
CA ARG A 125 -20.62 9.25 -1.14
C ARG A 125 -19.17 9.57 -0.94
N TRP A 126 -18.68 9.25 0.25
CA TRP A 126 -17.35 9.59 0.67
C TRP A 126 -16.68 8.41 1.37
N GLY A 127 -15.36 8.30 1.21
CA GLY A 127 -14.52 7.30 1.85
C GLY A 127 -13.99 6.19 0.92
N PRO A 128 -12.82 5.60 1.25
CA PRO A 128 -12.09 4.65 0.40
C PRO A 128 -12.76 3.27 0.26
N GLY A 129 -13.93 3.04 0.85
CA GLY A 129 -14.74 1.83 0.63
C GLY A 129 -14.26 0.56 1.34
N HIS A 130 -13.25 0.67 2.23
CA HIS A 130 -12.79 -0.41 3.09
C HIS A 130 -13.53 -0.42 4.44
N ASP A 131 -13.12 0.42 5.39
CA ASP A 131 -13.74 0.51 6.73
C ASP A 131 -14.32 1.90 7.03
N ALA A 132 -13.82 2.95 6.38
CA ALA A 132 -14.30 4.32 6.54
C ALA A 132 -15.12 4.77 5.34
N PHE A 133 -16.42 4.95 5.54
CA PHE A 133 -17.31 5.49 4.52
C PHE A 133 -18.50 6.24 5.13
N VAL A 134 -19.05 7.13 4.30
CA VAL A 134 -20.35 7.77 4.48
C VAL A 134 -21.10 7.72 3.15
N ILE A 135 -22.34 7.26 3.20
CA ILE A 135 -23.27 7.29 2.06
C ILE A 135 -24.48 8.09 2.52
N MET A 136 -24.84 9.10 1.76
CA MET A 136 -26.00 9.92 2.01
C MET A 136 -26.79 10.07 0.73
N PHE A 137 -28.10 9.92 0.82
CA PHE A 137 -29.01 10.34 -0.24
C PHE A 137 -30.29 10.87 0.38
N GLY A 138 -30.89 11.87 -0.25
CA GLY A 138 -32.07 12.50 0.28
C GLY A 138 -32.77 13.39 -0.72
N ARG A 139 -34.02 13.70 -0.41
CA ARG A 139 -34.88 14.58 -1.18
C ARG A 139 -35.31 15.74 -0.30
N TYR A 140 -34.99 16.94 -0.75
CA TYR A 140 -35.43 18.18 -0.15
C TYR A 140 -36.65 18.71 -0.91
N ASP A 141 -37.82 18.70 -0.29
CA ASP A 141 -39.03 19.33 -0.80
C ASP A 141 -39.05 20.79 -0.34
N ILE A 142 -39.06 21.71 -1.29
CA ILE A 142 -38.93 23.15 -1.01
C ILE A 142 -40.26 23.77 -0.60
N GLN A 143 -41.36 23.30 -1.18
CA GLN A 143 -42.69 23.80 -0.84
C GLN A 143 -43.03 23.47 0.62
N ARG A 144 -42.62 22.30 1.08
CA ARG A 144 -42.81 21.85 2.48
C ARG A 144 -41.63 22.21 3.39
N SER A 145 -40.51 22.63 2.83
CA SER A 145 -39.24 22.82 3.54
C SER A 145 -38.93 21.58 4.41
N ASN A 146 -39.04 20.41 3.78
CA ASN A 146 -38.86 19.10 4.42
C ASN A 146 -37.72 18.36 3.72
N LEU A 147 -36.73 17.90 4.50
CA LEU A 147 -35.66 17.05 4.02
C LEU A 147 -35.86 15.61 4.50
N LYS A 148 -35.98 14.69 3.56
CA LYS A 148 -35.89 13.24 3.83
C LYS A 148 -34.50 12.77 3.44
N ALA A 149 -33.77 12.16 4.37
CA ALA A 149 -32.41 11.71 4.14
C ALA A 149 -32.19 10.29 4.69
N PHE A 150 -31.40 9.53 3.96
CA PHE A 150 -30.87 8.24 4.37
C PHE A 150 -29.36 8.37 4.51
N LEU A 151 -28.82 7.89 5.64
CA LEU A 151 -27.43 7.96 6.00
C LEU A 151 -26.92 6.58 6.39
N SER A 152 -25.82 6.14 5.78
CA SER A 152 -25.09 4.94 6.17
C SER A 152 -23.64 5.29 6.47
N SER A 153 -23.15 4.90 7.64
CA SER A 153 -21.74 5.07 8.02
C SER A 153 -21.25 3.91 8.88
N ARG A 154 -19.93 3.74 8.94
CA ARG A 154 -19.26 2.74 9.78
C ARG A 154 -18.34 3.40 10.81
N THR A 155 -17.14 3.83 10.40
CA THR A 155 -16.17 4.43 11.32
C THR A 155 -16.25 5.95 11.41
N VAL A 156 -16.73 6.63 10.38
CA VAL A 156 -16.66 8.10 10.27
C VAL A 156 -17.53 8.79 11.32
N LEU A 157 -18.76 8.29 11.53
CA LEU A 157 -19.70 8.82 12.54
C LEU A 157 -19.55 8.16 13.92
N GLY A 158 -18.55 7.29 14.12
CA GLY A 158 -18.43 6.29 15.19
C GLY A 158 -19.10 6.64 16.52
N ASP A 159 -18.53 7.59 17.26
CA ASP A 159 -18.99 7.96 18.61
C ASP A 159 -19.97 9.15 18.64
N VAL A 160 -20.20 9.79 17.50
CA VAL A 160 -21.04 10.99 17.43
C VAL A 160 -22.50 10.59 17.57
N SER A 161 -23.23 11.07 18.57
CA SER A 161 -24.68 10.85 18.66
C SER A 161 -25.41 11.73 17.64
N MET A 162 -26.11 11.13 16.66
CA MET A 162 -26.90 11.91 15.68
C MET A 162 -27.99 12.74 16.36
N LEU A 163 -28.60 12.22 17.42
CA LEU A 163 -29.59 12.97 18.19
C LEU A 163 -28.97 14.21 18.83
N ALA A 164 -27.76 14.10 19.38
CA ALA A 164 -27.05 15.26 19.93
C ALA A 164 -26.68 16.27 18.83
N LEU A 165 -26.21 15.79 17.67
CA LEU A 165 -25.86 16.63 16.54
C LEU A 165 -27.06 17.44 16.01
N LEU A 166 -28.19 16.75 15.80
CA LEU A 166 -29.43 17.36 15.31
C LEU A 166 -29.99 18.36 16.31
N ASN A 167 -29.94 18.07 17.61
CA ASN A 167 -30.38 19.00 18.65
C ASN A 167 -29.46 20.22 18.75
N THR A 168 -28.15 20.04 18.64
CA THR A 168 -27.18 21.15 18.71
C THR A 168 -27.36 22.14 17.56
N HIS A 169 -27.68 21.64 16.36
CA HIS A 169 -27.85 22.46 15.16
C HIS A 169 -29.32 22.64 14.76
N ALA A 170 -30.27 22.40 15.67
CA ALA A 170 -31.70 22.37 15.37
C ALA A 170 -32.19 23.68 14.73
N ALA A 171 -31.76 24.83 15.25
CA ALA A 171 -32.15 26.14 14.73
C ALA A 171 -31.73 26.34 13.26
N VAL A 172 -30.46 26.05 12.95
CA VAL A 172 -29.91 26.17 11.59
C VAL A 172 -30.56 25.18 10.64
N LEU A 173 -30.77 23.94 11.09
CA LEU A 173 -31.40 22.88 10.30
C LEU A 173 -32.89 23.13 10.06
N HIS A 174 -33.57 23.83 10.97
CA HIS A 174 -34.96 24.22 10.81
C HIS A 174 -35.14 25.30 9.72
N GLU A 175 -34.21 26.26 9.66
CA GLU A 175 -34.20 27.31 8.63
C GLU A 175 -33.71 26.77 7.27
N HIS A 176 -32.64 25.97 7.30
CA HIS A 176 -31.97 25.45 6.10
C HIS A 176 -31.71 23.94 6.22
N PRO A 177 -32.68 23.06 5.90
CA PRO A 177 -32.52 21.62 6.05
C PRO A 177 -31.35 21.02 5.24
N LEU A 178 -31.05 21.59 4.06
CA LEU A 178 -29.92 21.17 3.22
C LEU A 178 -28.54 21.39 3.87
N GLN A 179 -28.45 22.17 4.97
CA GLN A 179 -27.23 22.34 5.75
C GLN A 179 -26.77 21.05 6.43
N LEU A 180 -27.66 20.04 6.55
CA LEU A 180 -27.29 18.71 7.00
C LEU A 180 -26.12 18.12 6.19
N VAL A 181 -26.08 18.38 4.87
CA VAL A 181 -24.95 17.95 4.03
C VAL A 181 -23.65 18.64 4.47
N GLY A 182 -23.70 19.94 4.78
CA GLY A 182 -22.55 20.67 5.27
C GLY A 182 -22.04 20.16 6.62
N LEU A 183 -22.95 19.86 7.56
CA LEU A 183 -22.60 19.25 8.84
C LEU A 183 -21.94 17.87 8.65
N LEU A 184 -22.47 17.04 7.74
CA LEU A 184 -21.87 15.75 7.41
C LEU A 184 -20.47 15.90 6.79
N LEU A 185 -20.26 16.91 5.94
CA LEU A 185 -18.92 17.22 5.42
C LEU A 185 -17.96 17.66 6.52
N GLY A 186 -18.43 18.43 7.49
CA GLY A 186 -17.67 18.80 8.68
C GLY A 186 -17.28 17.58 9.53
N LEU A 187 -18.16 16.60 9.68
CA LEU A 187 -17.84 15.34 10.37
C LEU A 187 -16.83 14.48 9.60
N CYS A 188 -16.95 14.41 8.27
CA CYS A 188 -15.95 13.76 7.42
C CYS A 188 -14.58 14.46 7.54
N GLU A 189 -14.55 15.79 7.62
CA GLU A 189 -13.33 16.58 7.82
C GLU A 189 -12.71 16.30 9.20
N SER A 190 -13.50 16.27 10.27
CA SER A 190 -13.00 15.95 11.61
C SER A 190 -12.42 14.53 11.69
N TYR A 191 -13.01 13.57 10.96
CA TYR A 191 -12.42 12.23 10.83
C TYR A 191 -11.06 12.29 10.11
N VAL A 192 -10.95 13.08 9.03
CA VAL A 192 -9.69 13.26 8.29
C VAL A 192 -8.62 13.90 9.17
N ASP A 193 -8.96 14.92 9.95
CA ASP A 193 -8.04 15.57 10.89
C ASP A 193 -7.48 14.56 11.91
N SER A 194 -8.36 13.78 12.55
CA SER A 194 -7.96 12.76 13.52
C SER A 194 -7.04 11.70 12.91
N ASP A 195 -7.36 11.18 11.72
CA ASP A 195 -6.51 10.20 11.04
C ASP A 195 -5.19 10.83 10.56
N ALA A 196 -5.20 12.09 10.10
CA ALA A 196 -3.99 12.79 9.67
C ALA A 196 -3.01 13.01 10.83
N GLN A 197 -3.52 13.36 12.01
CA GLN A 197 -2.73 13.47 13.24
C GLN A 197 -2.10 12.13 13.63
N GLU A 198 -2.87 11.04 13.54
CA GLU A 198 -2.38 9.69 13.81
C GLU A 198 -1.31 9.25 12.80
N GLN A 199 -1.47 9.55 11.50
CA GLN A 199 -0.42 9.27 10.51
C GLN A 199 0.85 10.10 10.76
N ASN A 200 0.70 11.36 11.18
CA ASN A 200 1.83 12.20 11.55
C ASN A 200 2.59 11.63 12.76
N ARG A 201 1.88 11.20 13.80
CA ARG A 201 2.45 10.53 14.99
C ARG A 201 3.25 9.29 14.59
N LYS A 202 2.68 8.42 13.76
CA LYS A 202 3.38 7.23 13.22
C LYS A 202 4.63 7.59 12.41
N ASN A 203 4.57 8.64 11.59
CA ASN A 203 5.74 9.09 10.82
C ASN A 203 6.91 9.53 11.74
N LEU A 204 6.60 10.18 12.87
CA LEU A 204 7.60 10.52 13.89
C LEU A 204 8.19 9.25 14.55
N GLU A 205 7.36 8.28 14.92
CA GLU A 205 7.82 6.99 15.45
C GLU A 205 8.78 6.28 14.48
N PHE A 206 8.50 6.31 13.17
CA PHE A 206 9.38 5.72 12.16
C PHE A 206 10.70 6.48 12.01
N GLY A 207 10.65 7.82 12.01
CA GLY A 207 11.85 8.65 12.01
C GLY A 207 12.78 8.30 13.17
N ALA A 208 12.21 8.10 14.35
CA ALA A 208 12.92 7.64 15.55
C ALA A 208 13.52 6.25 15.38
N MET A 209 12.76 5.29 14.84
CA MET A 209 13.17 3.91 14.61
C MET A 209 14.35 3.78 13.64
N LEU A 210 14.49 4.74 12.72
CA LEU A 210 15.59 4.86 11.76
C LEU A 210 16.79 5.65 12.32
N GLY A 211 16.67 6.23 13.52
CA GLY A 211 17.71 7.09 14.12
C GLY A 211 17.83 8.45 13.43
N LEU A 212 16.77 8.91 12.77
CA LEU A 212 16.72 10.21 12.08
C LEU A 212 16.21 11.34 12.97
N GLN A 213 15.61 11.02 14.12
CA GLN A 213 15.02 11.98 15.06
C GLN A 213 15.56 11.79 16.47
N ASP A 214 15.53 12.89 17.24
CA ASP A 214 15.96 12.90 18.64
C ASP A 214 14.94 12.19 19.53
N LEU A 215 15.43 11.20 20.27
CA LEU A 215 14.63 10.36 21.17
C LEU A 215 14.20 11.11 22.43
N GLU A 216 14.97 12.10 22.89
CA GLU A 216 14.60 12.88 24.09
C GLU A 216 13.42 13.81 23.80
N TRP A 217 13.44 14.45 22.63
CA TRP A 217 12.32 15.28 22.17
C TRP A 217 11.05 14.43 22.01
N LEU A 218 11.11 13.27 21.35
CA LEU A 218 9.93 12.41 21.14
C LEU A 218 9.29 11.90 22.43
N LYS A 219 10.11 11.51 23.41
CA LYS A 219 9.62 11.09 24.73
C LYS A 219 8.86 12.20 25.46
N SER A 220 9.22 13.46 25.23
CA SER A 220 8.47 14.60 25.81
C SER A 220 7.03 14.72 25.26
N TRP A 221 6.73 14.05 24.15
CA TRP A 221 5.40 13.99 23.52
C TRP A 221 4.67 12.67 23.76
N ASP A 222 5.17 11.81 24.66
CA ASP A 222 4.63 10.46 24.92
C ASP A 222 4.63 9.57 23.66
N ILE A 223 5.60 9.77 22.76
CA ILE A 223 5.77 8.98 21.54
C ILE A 223 6.91 7.99 21.75
N ASP A 224 6.56 6.73 21.98
CA ASP A 224 7.53 5.65 22.07
C ASP A 224 7.79 5.00 20.70
N PRO A 225 9.06 4.87 20.26
CA PRO A 225 9.37 4.22 19.00
C PRO A 225 8.99 2.74 19.06
N SER A 226 8.01 2.34 18.24
CA SER A 226 7.56 0.96 18.22
C SER A 226 8.70 -0.01 17.85
N THR A 227 8.81 -1.11 18.60
CA THR A 227 9.78 -2.19 18.36
C THR A 227 9.30 -3.14 17.25
N SER A 228 8.70 -2.61 16.18
CA SER A 228 8.19 -3.45 15.10
C SER A 228 9.34 -4.28 14.51
N LEU A 229 9.18 -5.61 14.52
CA LEU A 229 10.17 -6.56 14.00
C LEU A 229 10.41 -6.40 12.49
N ASP A 230 9.48 -5.77 11.76
CA ASP A 230 9.53 -5.66 10.30
C ASP A 230 9.38 -4.20 9.83
N LYS A 231 10.48 -3.44 9.94
CA LYS A 231 10.55 -1.99 9.65
C LYS A 231 9.97 -1.64 8.27
N SER A 232 10.28 -2.47 7.28
CA SER A 232 9.86 -2.26 5.88
C SER A 232 8.33 -2.29 5.74
N LYS A 233 7.67 -3.32 6.30
CA LYS A 233 6.20 -3.43 6.25
C LYS A 233 5.50 -2.26 6.93
N ALA A 234 6.04 -1.80 8.07
CA ALA A 234 5.46 -0.70 8.81
C ALA A 234 5.54 0.63 8.02
N ILE A 235 6.69 0.92 7.40
CA ILE A 235 6.86 2.10 6.54
C ILE A 235 5.93 2.04 5.34
N TYR A 236 5.84 0.89 4.67
CA TYR A 236 4.93 0.71 3.54
C TYR A 236 3.46 0.89 3.92
N ALA A 237 3.03 0.35 5.07
CA ALA A 237 1.67 0.52 5.55
C ALA A 237 1.36 2.00 5.82
N ALA A 238 2.27 2.74 6.46
CA ALA A 238 2.11 4.16 6.72
C ALA A 238 2.07 5.00 5.43
N TYR A 239 2.93 4.67 4.46
CA TYR A 239 2.92 5.30 3.14
C TYR A 239 1.60 5.06 2.40
N ASP A 240 1.09 3.83 2.41
CA ASP A 240 -0.19 3.49 1.77
C ASP A 240 -1.35 4.19 2.47
N SER A 241 -1.43 4.16 3.80
CA SER A 241 -2.43 4.86 4.60
C SER A 241 -2.43 6.37 4.34
N THR A 242 -1.26 7.01 4.31
CA THR A 242 -1.11 8.44 4.02
C THR A 242 -1.63 8.79 2.63
N ASN A 243 -1.32 7.97 1.62
CA ASN A 243 -1.83 8.16 0.26
C ASN A 243 -3.34 7.99 0.16
N TRP A 244 -3.89 6.99 0.86
CA TRP A 244 -5.34 6.79 0.93
C TRP A 244 -6.06 7.97 1.58
N LEU A 245 -5.50 8.50 2.67
CA LEU A 245 -6.05 9.65 3.36
C LEU A 245 -5.96 10.92 2.50
N ASN A 246 -4.84 11.12 1.80
CA ASN A 246 -4.68 12.23 0.84
C ASN A 246 -5.75 12.18 -0.26
N LYS A 247 -5.99 10.99 -0.81
CA LYS A 247 -7.06 10.78 -1.79
C LYS A 247 -8.45 11.06 -1.19
N ALA A 248 -8.71 10.64 0.05
CA ALA A 248 -9.97 10.93 0.73
C ALA A 248 -10.20 12.45 0.92
N CYS A 249 -9.13 13.22 1.16
CA CYS A 249 -9.18 14.69 1.20
C CYS A 249 -9.56 15.26 -0.17
N GLU A 250 -8.92 14.81 -1.26
CA GLU A 250 -9.23 15.27 -2.62
C GLU A 250 -10.70 15.01 -2.98
N GLU A 251 -11.21 13.83 -2.60
CA GLU A 251 -12.61 13.46 -2.80
C GLU A 251 -13.56 14.31 -1.95
N LEU A 252 -13.20 14.60 -0.69
CA LEU A 252 -13.98 15.48 0.20
C LEU A 252 -14.07 16.90 -0.36
N ILE A 253 -12.94 17.43 -0.82
CA ILE A 253 -12.84 18.75 -1.47
C ILE A 253 -13.69 18.78 -2.74
N SER A 254 -13.63 17.72 -3.57
CA SER A 254 -14.43 17.61 -4.79
C SER A 254 -15.93 17.65 -4.48
N ILE A 255 -16.38 16.88 -3.49
CA ILE A 255 -17.77 16.87 -3.03
C ILE A 255 -18.19 18.25 -2.52
N GLY A 256 -17.38 18.87 -1.68
CA GLY A 256 -17.65 20.21 -1.15
C GLY A 256 -17.77 21.26 -2.25
N LYS A 257 -16.88 21.24 -3.26
CA LYS A 257 -16.95 22.12 -4.43
C LYS A 257 -18.23 21.91 -5.23
N GLN A 258 -18.65 20.65 -5.45
CA GLN A 258 -19.89 20.33 -6.14
C GLN A 258 -21.13 20.77 -5.37
N TYR A 259 -21.12 20.67 -4.03
CA TYR A 259 -22.20 21.19 -3.19
C TYR A 259 -22.29 22.72 -3.27
N LEU A 260 -21.17 23.44 -3.22
CA LEU A 260 -21.16 24.90 -3.36
C LEU A 260 -21.70 25.35 -4.73
N LEU A 261 -21.39 24.61 -5.80
CA LEU A 261 -21.97 24.85 -7.13
C LEU A 261 -23.48 24.66 -7.15
N LEU A 262 -24.00 23.62 -6.46
CA LEU A 262 -25.44 23.44 -6.28
C LEU A 262 -26.05 24.64 -5.55
N VAL A 263 -25.47 25.06 -4.42
CA VAL A 263 -25.99 26.19 -3.64
C VAL A 263 -25.98 27.48 -4.48
N GLN A 264 -24.92 27.71 -5.27
CA GLN A 264 -24.84 28.86 -6.18
C GLN A 264 -25.89 28.78 -7.29
N TYR A 265 -26.13 27.59 -7.84
CA TYR A 265 -27.17 27.37 -8.86
C TYR A 265 -28.56 27.69 -8.30
N LEU A 266 -28.86 27.20 -7.08
CA LEU A 266 -30.14 27.43 -6.40
C LEU A 266 -30.38 28.91 -6.07
N GLU A 267 -29.34 29.63 -5.62
CA GLU A 267 -29.44 31.07 -5.35
C GLU A 267 -29.67 31.87 -6.65
N THR A 268 -28.98 31.51 -7.73
CA THR A 268 -29.04 32.26 -9.00
C THR A 268 -30.36 32.05 -9.74
N HIS A 269 -30.87 30.81 -9.78
CA HIS A 269 -32.04 30.46 -10.59
C HIS A 269 -33.36 30.51 -9.82
N TYR A 270 -33.33 30.29 -8.50
CA TYR A 270 -34.54 30.19 -7.68
C TYR A 270 -34.52 31.07 -6.43
N HIS A 271 -33.49 31.92 -6.26
CA HIS A 271 -33.35 32.84 -5.11
C HIS A 271 -33.39 32.17 -3.73
N VAL A 272 -33.02 30.88 -3.65
CA VAL A 272 -32.93 30.15 -2.38
C VAL A 272 -31.53 30.36 -1.80
N ILE A 273 -31.45 31.11 -0.71
CA ILE A 273 -30.19 31.37 0.01
C ILE A 273 -29.96 30.23 1.00
N ILE A 274 -28.80 29.58 0.91
CA ILE A 274 -28.35 28.53 1.83
C ILE A 274 -26.96 28.95 2.36
N PRO A 275 -26.72 28.87 3.69
CA PRO A 275 -25.43 29.21 4.28
C PRO A 275 -24.28 28.40 3.68
N ARG A 276 -23.16 29.08 3.37
CA ARG A 276 -21.98 28.46 2.75
C ARG A 276 -20.81 28.29 3.70
N GLU A 277 -20.85 28.97 4.84
CA GLU A 277 -19.72 29.13 5.78
C GLU A 277 -19.20 27.76 6.27
N GLU A 278 -20.07 26.91 6.82
CA GLU A 278 -19.70 25.56 7.30
C GLU A 278 -18.97 24.72 6.25
N VAL A 279 -19.45 24.77 5.01
CA VAL A 279 -18.87 23.99 3.91
C VAL A 279 -17.54 24.61 3.50
N GLN A 280 -17.46 25.93 3.35
CA GLN A 280 -16.22 26.63 3.03
C GLN A 280 -15.12 26.39 4.07
N ASP A 281 -15.49 26.39 5.35
CA ASP A 281 -14.58 26.09 6.46
C ASP A 281 -14.10 24.64 6.44
N ALA A 282 -14.99 23.68 6.17
CA ALA A 282 -14.61 22.28 5.99
C ALA A 282 -13.67 22.09 4.77
N LEU A 283 -13.92 22.78 3.66
CA LEU A 283 -13.04 22.74 2.48
C LEU A 283 -11.66 23.33 2.78
N LEU A 284 -11.61 24.50 3.45
CA LEU A 284 -10.35 25.15 3.78
C LEU A 284 -9.48 24.25 4.65
N ARG A 285 -10.05 23.65 5.70
CA ARG A 285 -9.34 22.70 6.55
C ARG A 285 -8.92 21.45 5.78
N SER A 286 -9.79 20.89 4.93
CA SER A 286 -9.45 19.74 4.10
C SER A 286 -8.28 20.02 3.14
N GLU A 287 -8.21 21.22 2.55
CA GLU A 287 -7.07 21.62 1.71
C GLU A 287 -5.78 21.76 2.54
N LEU A 288 -5.84 22.26 3.77
CA LEU A 288 -4.68 22.31 4.67
C LEU A 288 -4.18 20.90 5.01
N HIS A 289 -5.07 19.98 5.38
CA HIS A 289 -4.74 18.58 5.62
C HIS A 289 -4.11 17.92 4.40
N ARG A 290 -4.61 18.20 3.19
CA ARG A 290 -4.03 17.70 1.94
C ARG A 290 -2.57 18.13 1.76
N HIS A 291 -2.24 19.40 2.01
CA HIS A 291 -0.86 19.89 1.93
C HIS A 291 0.04 19.21 2.96
N MET A 292 -0.45 19.01 4.19
CA MET A 292 0.27 18.29 5.24
C MET A 292 0.53 16.83 4.84
N LEU A 293 -0.48 16.13 4.30
CA LEU A 293 -0.36 14.73 3.89
C LEU A 293 0.61 14.54 2.73
N VAL A 294 0.63 15.46 1.75
CA VAL A 294 1.63 15.45 0.67
C VAL A 294 3.05 15.64 1.23
N TYR A 295 3.21 16.47 2.25
CA TYR A 295 4.50 16.60 2.93
C TYR A 295 4.89 15.31 3.68
N LEU A 296 3.95 14.70 4.42
CA LEU A 296 4.17 13.44 5.13
C LEU A 296 4.53 12.30 4.17
N GLU A 297 3.86 12.19 3.03
CA GLU A 297 4.16 11.22 1.98
C GLU A 297 5.61 11.37 1.49
N ARG A 298 6.04 12.60 1.18
CA ARG A 298 7.42 12.89 0.75
C ARG A 298 8.44 12.54 1.84
N MET A 299 8.13 12.84 3.09
CA MET A 299 8.98 12.51 4.22
C MET A 299 9.12 10.99 4.39
N LEU A 300 8.02 10.24 4.38
CA LEU A 300 8.02 8.77 4.45
C LEU A 300 8.80 8.15 3.29
N ARG A 301 8.62 8.67 2.07
CA ARG A 301 9.39 8.23 0.90
C ARG A 301 10.88 8.46 1.06
N SER A 302 11.29 9.63 1.55
CA SER A 302 12.70 9.93 1.82
C SER A 302 13.30 9.02 2.90
N GLN A 303 12.53 8.72 3.96
CA GLN A 303 12.94 7.78 5.00
C GLN A 303 13.12 6.36 4.45
N PHE A 304 12.18 5.92 3.59
CA PHE A 304 12.24 4.64 2.91
C PHE A 304 13.49 4.52 2.03
N ASP A 305 13.79 5.54 1.23
CA ASP A 305 14.98 5.58 0.37
C ASP A 305 16.28 5.53 1.21
N SER A 306 16.32 6.24 2.35
CA SER A 306 17.44 6.19 3.30
C SER A 306 17.67 4.79 3.85
N TYR A 307 16.58 4.11 4.27
CA TYR A 307 16.64 2.74 4.78
C TYR A 307 17.15 1.74 3.72
N ASN A 308 16.64 1.83 2.49
CA ASN A 308 17.12 0.96 1.39
C ASN A 308 18.58 1.20 1.05
N ASN A 309 19.03 2.46 1.05
CA ASN A 309 20.44 2.79 0.84
C ASN A 309 21.33 2.19 1.95
N PHE A 310 20.86 2.18 3.20
CA PHE A 310 21.57 1.51 4.30
C PHE A 310 21.65 -0.01 4.08
N LEU A 311 20.55 -0.65 3.70
CA LEU A 311 20.53 -2.09 3.40
C LEU A 311 21.46 -2.45 2.24
N ALA A 312 21.38 -1.73 1.12
CA ALA A 312 22.24 -1.95 -0.04
C ALA A 312 23.74 -1.82 0.29
N ARG A 313 24.09 -0.88 1.18
CA ARG A 313 25.46 -0.74 1.71
C ARG A 313 25.88 -1.94 2.56
N GLN A 314 24.99 -2.50 3.38
CA GLN A 314 25.27 -3.73 4.13
C GLN A 314 25.46 -4.92 3.21
N GLU A 315 24.55 -5.13 2.24
CA GLU A 315 24.65 -6.20 1.26
C GLU A 315 25.97 -6.13 0.50
N SER A 316 26.36 -4.94 0.03
CA SER A 316 27.65 -4.73 -0.64
C SER A 316 28.84 -5.13 0.22
N LYS A 317 28.81 -4.84 1.54
CA LYS A 317 29.86 -5.27 2.48
C LYS A 317 29.88 -6.79 2.68
N TYR A 318 28.72 -7.42 2.77
CA TYR A 318 28.63 -8.88 2.87
C TYR A 318 29.13 -9.54 1.58
N SER A 319 28.73 -9.06 0.41
CA SER A 319 29.23 -9.53 -0.88
C SER A 319 30.75 -9.35 -1.00
N ALA A 320 31.31 -8.23 -0.53
CA ALA A 320 32.75 -8.02 -0.50
C ALA A 320 33.47 -9.04 0.40
N ARG A 321 32.93 -9.30 1.61
CA ARG A 321 33.46 -10.32 2.53
C ARG A 321 33.34 -11.73 1.97
N ILE A 322 32.24 -12.04 1.28
CA ILE A 322 32.07 -13.33 0.61
C ILE A 322 33.09 -13.46 -0.51
N ALA A 323 33.29 -12.43 -1.33
CA ALA A 323 34.30 -12.43 -2.40
C ALA A 323 35.72 -12.60 -1.85
N GLU A 324 36.05 -11.95 -0.73
CA GLU A 324 37.32 -12.11 -0.03
C GLU A 324 37.49 -13.54 0.52
N ALA A 325 36.45 -14.09 1.17
CA ALA A 325 36.46 -15.46 1.66
C ALA A 325 36.62 -16.48 0.51
N SER A 326 35.89 -16.30 -0.59
CA SER A 326 36.02 -17.13 -1.80
C SER A 326 37.38 -17.00 -2.46
N TYR A 327 38.00 -15.82 -2.44
CA TYR A 327 39.37 -15.62 -2.92
C TYR A 327 40.37 -16.41 -2.08
N ASN A 328 40.26 -16.33 -0.75
CA ASN A 328 41.12 -17.07 0.16
C ASN A 328 40.93 -18.59 0.03
N ASP A 329 39.68 -19.07 -0.08
CA ASP A 329 39.38 -20.48 -0.34
C ASP A 329 39.98 -20.95 -1.67
N SER A 330 39.93 -20.11 -2.71
CA SER A 330 40.58 -20.39 -4.00
C SER A 330 42.10 -20.49 -3.88
N LEU A 331 42.76 -19.72 -2.99
CA LEU A 331 44.20 -19.84 -2.73
C LEU A 331 44.51 -21.17 -2.03
N SER A 332 43.71 -21.58 -1.06
CA SER A 332 43.83 -22.89 -0.41
C SER A 332 43.63 -24.04 -1.40
N MET A 333 42.62 -23.95 -2.27
CA MET A 333 42.35 -24.94 -3.32
C MET A 333 43.49 -25.05 -4.33
N LYS A 334 44.10 -23.91 -4.72
CA LYS A 334 45.30 -23.89 -5.57
C LYS A 334 46.47 -24.60 -4.89
N THR A 335 46.66 -24.38 -3.59
CA THR A 335 47.74 -25.02 -2.83
C THR A 335 47.59 -26.53 -2.76
N ILE A 336 46.38 -27.04 -2.48
CA ILE A 336 46.10 -28.49 -2.50
C ILE A 336 46.33 -29.06 -3.90
N SER A 337 45.88 -28.36 -4.94
CA SER A 337 46.07 -28.78 -6.33
C SER A 337 47.56 -28.89 -6.68
N TYR A 338 48.38 -27.90 -6.30
CA TYR A 338 49.83 -27.97 -6.49
C TYR A 338 50.45 -29.15 -5.75
N LEU A 339 50.01 -29.43 -4.52
CA LEU A 339 50.47 -30.58 -3.76
C LEU A 339 50.15 -31.90 -4.48
N THR A 340 48.94 -32.05 -4.99
CA THR A 340 48.55 -33.24 -5.78
C THR A 340 49.32 -33.37 -7.09
N MET A 341 49.60 -32.26 -7.78
CA MET A 341 50.36 -32.26 -9.04
C MET A 341 51.80 -32.74 -8.84
N VAL A 342 52.39 -32.52 -7.66
CA VAL A 342 53.73 -33.00 -7.33
C VAL A 342 53.70 -34.44 -6.82
N PHE A 343 52.78 -34.79 -5.93
CA PHE A 343 52.76 -36.14 -5.36
C PHE A 343 52.33 -37.22 -6.36
N PHE A 344 51.37 -36.94 -7.24
CA PHE A 344 50.82 -37.93 -8.15
C PHE A 344 51.87 -38.58 -9.09
N PRO A 345 52.76 -37.82 -9.78
CA PRO A 345 53.82 -38.44 -10.59
C PRO A 345 54.84 -39.21 -9.73
N ILE A 346 55.18 -38.70 -8.55
CA ILE A 346 56.13 -39.34 -7.63
C ILE A 346 55.58 -40.69 -7.15
N THR A 347 54.31 -40.75 -6.73
CA THR A 347 53.68 -41.98 -6.25
C THR A 347 53.44 -42.97 -7.38
N PHE A 348 53.12 -42.50 -8.60
CA PHE A 348 53.00 -43.36 -9.78
C PHE A 348 54.33 -44.06 -10.12
N VAL A 349 55.43 -43.30 -10.14
CA VAL A 349 56.77 -43.87 -10.36
C VAL A 349 57.14 -44.81 -9.21
N SER A 350 56.87 -44.44 -7.96
CA SER A 350 57.08 -45.32 -6.80
C SER A 350 56.29 -46.63 -6.89
N ALA A 351 55.04 -46.58 -7.35
CA ALA A 351 54.22 -47.77 -7.51
C ALA A 351 54.75 -48.69 -8.61
N ILE A 352 55.15 -48.14 -9.76
CA ILE A 352 55.77 -48.92 -10.86
C ILE A 352 57.04 -49.61 -10.37
N PHE A 353 57.92 -48.91 -9.67
CA PHE A 353 59.16 -49.48 -9.16
C PHE A 353 58.95 -50.39 -7.93
N SER A 354 57.80 -50.30 -7.25
CA SER A 354 57.42 -51.21 -6.17
C SER A 354 56.86 -52.54 -6.70
N THR A 355 56.43 -52.59 -7.96
CA THR A 355 56.09 -53.86 -8.61
C THR A 355 57.37 -54.59 -9.02
N THR A 356 57.34 -55.93 -9.04
CA THR A 356 58.50 -56.80 -9.37
C THR A 356 58.94 -56.72 -10.84
N ILE A 357 58.58 -55.67 -11.58
CA ILE A 357 58.92 -55.48 -13.00
C ILE A 357 60.41 -55.11 -13.16
N PHE A 358 61.02 -54.50 -12.14
CA PHE A 358 62.44 -54.14 -12.13
C PHE A 358 63.16 -54.80 -10.96
N ASP A 359 63.85 -55.92 -11.21
CA ASP A 359 64.64 -56.62 -10.19
C ASP A 359 66.05 -56.01 -10.07
N PHE A 360 66.18 -55.03 -9.17
CA PHE A 360 67.44 -54.34 -8.92
C PHE A 360 68.44 -55.17 -8.08
N GLN A 361 68.10 -56.40 -7.67
CA GLN A 361 69.05 -57.29 -6.97
C GLN A 361 70.04 -57.96 -7.93
N GLN A 362 69.78 -57.92 -9.24
CA GLN A 362 70.59 -58.58 -10.26
C GLN A 362 71.61 -57.67 -10.96
N TRP A 363 71.78 -56.44 -10.46
CA TRP A 363 72.61 -55.40 -11.08
C TRP A 363 74.13 -55.64 -10.97
N ASP A 364 74.62 -56.51 -10.08
CA ASP A 364 76.03 -56.93 -10.10
C ASP A 364 76.18 -58.36 -9.57
N THR A 365 76.58 -59.27 -10.45
CA THR A 365 76.93 -60.64 -10.06
C THR A 365 78.41 -60.68 -9.66
N ALA A 366 78.78 -60.28 -8.44
CA ALA A 366 80.01 -60.71 -7.77
C ALA A 366 80.13 -60.16 -6.34
N SER A 367 80.38 -61.08 -5.39
CA SER A 367 80.91 -60.88 -4.04
C SER A 367 80.09 -60.05 -3.02
N SER A 368 79.44 -60.79 -2.13
CA SER A 368 79.43 -60.56 -0.67
C SER A 368 79.54 -59.12 -0.17
N SER A 369 78.41 -58.50 0.19
CA SER A 369 78.30 -57.78 1.47
C SER A 369 76.88 -57.27 1.70
N THR A 370 76.55 -57.22 2.97
CA THR A 370 75.28 -56.94 3.63
C THR A 370 74.81 -55.50 3.39
N GLY A 371 74.38 -55.19 2.16
CA GLY A 371 73.79 -53.90 1.80
C GLY A 371 72.35 -54.07 1.35
N VAL A 372 71.38 -53.63 2.16
CA VAL A 372 69.94 -53.65 1.84
C VAL A 372 69.57 -52.61 0.75
N ILE A 373 70.57 -52.01 0.09
CA ILE A 373 70.41 -50.94 -0.90
C ILE A 373 71.05 -51.39 -2.22
N SER A 374 70.24 -51.54 -3.26
CA SER A 374 70.72 -51.82 -4.61
C SER A 374 71.54 -50.63 -5.16
N PRO A 375 72.66 -50.86 -5.88
CA PRO A 375 73.46 -49.78 -6.45
C PRO A 375 72.73 -48.96 -7.55
N GLY A 376 71.58 -49.43 -8.05
CA GLY A 376 70.77 -48.76 -9.08
C GLY A 376 69.79 -47.68 -8.59
N TRP A 377 69.82 -47.28 -7.31
CA TRP A 377 68.86 -46.33 -6.73
C TRP A 377 68.81 -44.95 -7.43
N TRP A 378 69.90 -44.55 -8.09
CA TRP A 378 69.95 -43.30 -8.86
C TRP A 378 68.97 -43.28 -10.05
N VAL A 379 68.69 -44.44 -10.66
CA VAL A 379 67.75 -44.54 -11.80
C VAL A 379 66.33 -44.22 -11.36
N PHE A 380 65.96 -44.65 -10.15
CA PHE A 380 64.68 -44.30 -9.53
C PHE A 380 64.57 -42.78 -9.32
N VAL A 381 65.60 -42.14 -8.76
CA VAL A 381 65.62 -40.69 -8.51
C VAL A 381 65.55 -39.90 -9.83
N LEU A 382 66.29 -40.34 -10.85
CA LEU A 382 66.33 -39.67 -12.14
C LEU A 382 65.01 -39.82 -12.92
N SER A 383 64.41 -41.00 -12.90
CA SER A 383 63.09 -41.26 -13.50
C SER A 383 61.98 -40.43 -12.82
N CYS A 384 61.97 -40.41 -11.48
CA CYS A 384 61.02 -39.63 -10.69
C CYS A 384 61.15 -38.12 -10.97
N GLY A 385 62.38 -37.60 -11.01
CA GLY A 385 62.66 -36.20 -11.36
C GLY A 385 62.19 -35.86 -12.78
N LEU A 386 62.49 -36.70 -13.77
CA LEU A 386 62.11 -36.48 -15.17
C LEU A 386 60.58 -36.44 -15.36
N VAL A 387 59.87 -37.42 -14.80
CA VAL A 387 58.40 -37.49 -14.91
C VAL A 387 57.75 -36.29 -14.23
N THR A 388 58.23 -35.90 -13.05
CA THR A 388 57.71 -34.72 -12.33
C THR A 388 57.93 -33.43 -13.12
N VAL A 389 59.11 -33.25 -13.72
CA VAL A 389 59.41 -32.09 -14.58
C VAL A 389 58.51 -32.09 -15.83
N MET A 390 58.28 -33.24 -16.44
CA MET A 390 57.38 -33.37 -17.59
C MET A 390 55.94 -33.01 -17.25
N THR A 391 55.41 -33.49 -16.11
CA THR A 391 54.05 -33.18 -15.65
C THR A 391 53.89 -31.69 -15.35
N LEU A 392 54.83 -31.08 -14.63
CA LEU A 392 54.81 -29.64 -14.35
C LEU A 392 54.97 -28.80 -15.63
N GLY A 393 55.81 -29.25 -16.57
CA GLY A 393 56.01 -28.63 -17.88
C GLY A 393 54.72 -28.62 -18.71
N LEU A 394 54.04 -29.77 -18.84
CA LEU A 394 52.76 -29.87 -19.53
C LEU A 394 51.70 -28.97 -18.90
N TRP A 395 51.59 -28.97 -17.57
CA TRP A 395 50.64 -28.13 -16.86
C TRP A 395 50.91 -26.64 -17.08
N ARG A 396 52.18 -26.22 -17.04
CA ARG A 396 52.57 -24.82 -17.27
C ARG A 396 52.29 -24.37 -18.70
N LEU A 397 52.51 -25.24 -19.69
CA LEU A 397 52.15 -25.00 -21.09
C LEU A 397 50.63 -24.87 -21.26
N TRP A 398 49.85 -25.73 -20.59
CA TRP A 398 48.39 -25.66 -20.59
C TRP A 398 47.86 -24.37 -19.96
N GLN A 399 48.39 -23.95 -18.81
CA GLN A 399 48.00 -22.68 -18.20
C GLN A 399 48.26 -21.50 -19.14
N TRP A 400 49.44 -21.48 -19.78
CA TRP A 400 49.81 -20.42 -20.70
C TRP A 400 48.91 -20.35 -21.94
N THR A 401 48.48 -21.49 -22.49
CA THR A 401 47.54 -21.50 -23.61
C THR A 401 46.15 -21.03 -23.20
N VAL A 402 45.67 -21.43 -22.02
CA VAL A 402 44.37 -20.98 -21.49
C VAL A 402 44.36 -19.48 -21.18
N GLU A 403 45.42 -18.95 -20.58
CA GLU A 403 45.57 -17.52 -20.30
C GLU A 403 45.56 -16.68 -21.58
N ARG A 404 46.30 -17.14 -22.61
CA ARG A 404 46.29 -16.49 -23.94
C ARG A 404 44.90 -16.49 -24.56
N GLN A 405 44.16 -17.59 -24.46
CA GLN A 405 42.78 -17.66 -24.98
C GLN A 405 41.84 -16.69 -24.26
N ARG A 406 41.98 -16.54 -22.93
CA ARG A 406 41.19 -15.58 -22.14
C ARG A 406 41.49 -14.13 -22.53
N GLN A 407 42.77 -13.77 -22.69
CA GLN A 407 43.17 -12.42 -23.11
C GLN A 407 42.64 -12.06 -24.51
N LEU A 408 42.72 -13.00 -25.46
CA LEU A 408 42.19 -12.79 -26.80
C LEU A 408 40.66 -12.62 -26.81
N ALA A 409 39.94 -13.36 -25.96
CA ALA A 409 38.50 -13.21 -25.80
C ALA A 409 38.12 -11.83 -25.21
N SER A 410 38.86 -11.36 -24.20
CA SER A 410 38.63 -10.02 -23.63
C SER A 410 38.93 -8.89 -24.61
N SER A 411 39.99 -9.00 -25.42
CA SER A 411 40.31 -7.99 -26.44
C SER A 411 39.24 -7.92 -27.53
N ARG A 412 38.74 -9.08 -28.00
CA ARG A 412 37.63 -9.11 -28.96
C ARG A 412 36.36 -8.46 -28.43
N GLN A 413 36.03 -8.66 -27.15
CA GLN A 413 34.86 -8.01 -26.55
C GLN A 413 35.02 -6.49 -26.48
N ALA A 414 36.19 -6.01 -26.07
CA ALA A 414 36.49 -4.57 -26.06
C ALA A 414 36.45 -3.96 -27.48
N ASP A 415 36.87 -4.70 -28.50
CA ASP A 415 36.79 -4.24 -29.89
C ASP A 415 35.34 -4.23 -30.42
N LEU A 416 34.51 -5.20 -30.03
CA LEU A 416 33.08 -5.23 -30.34
C LEU A 416 32.30 -4.09 -29.66
N GLU A 417 32.61 -3.79 -28.40
CA GLU A 417 32.03 -2.67 -27.65
C GLU A 417 32.43 -1.31 -28.24
N LYS A 418 33.68 -1.16 -28.68
CA LYS A 418 34.12 0.02 -29.41
C LYS A 418 33.45 0.14 -30.78
N ALA A 419 33.26 -0.98 -31.48
CA ALA A 419 32.60 -1.02 -32.78
C ALA A 419 31.11 -0.62 -32.66
N SER A 420 30.40 -1.10 -31.65
CA SER A 420 29.00 -0.72 -31.39
C SER A 420 28.85 0.75 -30.99
N LEU A 421 29.76 1.30 -30.19
CA LEU A 421 29.78 2.72 -29.84
C LEU A 421 30.16 3.63 -31.01
N SER A 422 30.98 3.16 -31.95
CA SER A 422 31.42 3.92 -33.13
C SER A 422 30.38 3.98 -34.25
N ASN A 423 29.32 3.16 -34.19
CA ASN A 423 28.29 3.11 -35.23
C ASN A 423 26.89 3.42 -34.67
N PRO A 424 26.60 4.68 -34.27
CA PRO A 424 25.27 5.08 -33.80
C PRO A 424 24.20 5.14 -34.91
N GLY A 425 24.51 4.69 -36.13
CA GLY A 425 23.71 4.94 -37.33
C GLY A 425 22.91 3.77 -37.92
N SER A 426 23.11 2.50 -37.49
CA SER A 426 22.47 1.37 -38.19
C SER A 426 21.28 0.71 -37.47
N GLU A 427 20.93 1.09 -36.23
CA GLU A 427 19.77 0.51 -35.52
C GLU A 427 18.47 1.32 -35.66
N ARG A 428 18.42 2.36 -36.50
CA ARG A 428 17.18 3.11 -36.81
C ARG A 428 16.48 2.72 -38.11
N GLN A 429 16.92 1.67 -38.80
CA GLN A 429 16.21 1.19 -40.01
C GLN A 429 16.11 -0.34 -40.01
N SER A 430 15.12 -0.87 -39.29
CA SER A 430 14.34 -2.04 -39.70
C SER A 430 12.99 -2.05 -39.01
#